data_AF-A0A2V8DU76-F1
#
_entry.id   AF-A0A2V8DU76-F1
#
_cell.length_a   1.000
_cell.length_b   1.000
_cell.length_c   1.000
_cell.angle_alpha   90.00
_cell.angle_beta   90.00
_cell.angle_gamma   90.00
#
_symmetry.space_group_name_H-M   'P 1'
#
loop_
_entity.id
_entity.type
_entity.pdbx_description
1 polymer ?
#
loop_
_entity_poly.entity_id
_entity_poly.type
_entity_poly.pdbx_seq_one_letter_code
_entity_poly.pdbx_strand_id
1 'polypeptide(L)'
;MNGVVVKQGPVIAPGVPLAWQIVGVRDLDGDGRADLVWRQTQTGDVAAWLMDGVTVRQGPVVSAGVPLTWQIVGLGDLDGDGKVDLIWRQIQTGDVATWLMNGVTVKQAPIVNASKVP
;
A
#
# COMPACT_ATOMS: atom_id res chain seq x y z
N MET A 1 -2.23 33.26 12.83
CA MET A 1 -2.69 31.99 12.24
C MET A 1 -4.11 31.77 12.71
N ASN A 2 -5.09 31.95 11.83
CA ASN A 2 -6.50 31.74 12.16
C ASN A 2 -6.75 30.23 12.15
N GLY A 3 -6.68 29.62 13.33
CA GLY A 3 -6.89 28.19 13.52
C GLY A 3 -8.27 27.81 13.01
N VAL A 4 -8.32 27.09 11.89
CA VAL A 4 -9.53 26.44 11.43
C VAL A 4 -9.90 25.41 12.47
N VAL A 5 -11.02 25.61 13.16
CA VAL A 5 -11.62 24.58 14.02
C VAL A 5 -12.28 23.57 13.09
N VAL A 6 -11.62 22.41 12.89
CA VAL A 6 -12.23 21.26 12.21
C VAL A 6 -13.28 20.67 13.15
N LYS A 7 -14.56 20.98 12.92
CA LYS A 7 -15.69 20.49 13.75
C LYS A 7 -15.98 19.01 13.51
N GLN A 8 -15.78 18.52 12.29
CA GLN A 8 -15.73 17.11 11.92
C GLN A 8 -15.15 17.01 10.51
N GLY A 9 -14.07 16.25 10.32
CA GLY A 9 -13.55 15.94 8.97
C GLY A 9 -14.44 14.92 8.27
N PRO A 10 -14.43 14.86 6.93
CA PRO A 10 -15.12 13.80 6.20
C PRO A 10 -14.55 12.44 6.61
N VAL A 11 -15.44 11.49 6.90
CA VAL A 11 -15.05 10.07 7.04
C VAL A 11 -14.89 9.52 5.62
N ILE A 12 -13.65 9.16 5.24
CA ILE A 12 -13.33 8.65 3.90
C ILE A 12 -13.96 7.26 3.69
N ALA A 13 -13.86 6.37 4.69
CA ALA A 13 -14.44 5.02 4.64
C ALA A 13 -14.84 4.55 6.05
N PRO A 14 -16.15 4.38 6.33
CA PRO A 14 -16.59 3.85 7.61
C PRO A 14 -16.37 2.32 7.67
N GLY A 15 -15.97 1.81 8.84
CA GLY A 15 -16.00 0.37 9.11
C GLY A 15 -14.88 -0.46 8.48
N VAL A 16 -13.76 0.15 8.08
CA VAL A 16 -12.56 -0.62 7.69
C VAL A 16 -12.12 -1.48 8.88
N PRO A 17 -11.99 -2.82 8.73
CA PRO A 17 -11.61 -3.69 9.84
C PRO A 17 -10.25 -3.30 10.42
N LEU A 18 -10.11 -3.30 11.75
CA LEU A 18 -8.90 -2.86 12.46
C LEU A 18 -7.64 -3.67 12.12
N ALA A 19 -7.81 -4.86 11.55
CA ALA A 19 -6.70 -5.68 11.08
C ALA A 19 -6.01 -5.07 9.85
N TRP A 20 -6.68 -4.19 9.10
CA TRP A 20 -6.09 -3.43 8.01
C TRP A 20 -5.42 -2.16 8.55
N GLN A 21 -4.12 -2.03 8.28
CA GLN A 21 -3.33 -0.87 8.68
C GLN A 21 -2.81 -0.16 7.44
N ILE A 22 -2.85 1.18 7.44
CA ILE A 22 -2.14 1.98 6.45
C ILE A 22 -0.65 1.85 6.75
N VAL A 23 0.10 1.32 5.79
CA VAL A 23 1.55 1.16 5.87
C VAL A 23 2.28 2.10 4.91
N GLY A 24 1.53 2.83 4.09
CA GLY A 24 2.11 3.72 3.10
C GLY A 24 1.14 4.77 2.58
N VAL A 25 1.68 5.96 2.26
CA VAL A 25 0.95 7.05 1.61
C VAL A 25 1.83 7.66 0.53
N ARG A 26 1.48 7.46 -0.76
CA ARG A 26 2.20 8.03 -1.90
C ARG A 26 1.42 7.83 -3.21
N ASP A 27 1.81 8.55 -4.25
CA ASP A 27 1.20 8.48 -5.59
C ASP A 27 1.50 7.14 -6.29
N LEU A 28 0.56 6.20 -6.22
CA LEU A 28 0.75 4.85 -6.73
C LEU A 28 0.48 4.76 -8.23
N ASP A 29 -0.39 5.62 -8.78
CA ASP A 29 -0.78 5.57 -10.19
C ASP A 29 -0.19 6.70 -11.06
N GLY A 30 0.51 7.66 -10.45
CA GLY A 30 1.22 8.75 -11.12
C GLY A 30 0.31 9.93 -11.49
N ASP A 31 -0.86 10.05 -10.86
CA ASP A 31 -1.82 11.13 -11.16
C ASP A 31 -1.53 12.45 -10.41
N GLY A 32 -0.46 12.47 -9.61
CA GLY A 32 -0.03 13.62 -8.81
C GLY A 32 -0.69 13.70 -7.43
N ARG A 33 -1.50 12.71 -7.04
CA ARG A 33 -2.19 12.65 -5.74
C ARG A 33 -1.67 11.50 -4.91
N ALA A 34 -1.76 11.62 -3.60
CA ALA A 34 -1.31 10.55 -2.70
C ALA A 34 -2.39 9.49 -2.51
N ASP A 35 -2.01 8.24 -2.70
CA ASP A 35 -2.83 7.05 -2.50
C ASP A 35 -2.44 6.34 -1.19
N LEU A 36 -3.21 5.32 -0.79
CA LEU A 36 -2.97 4.56 0.44
C LEU A 36 -2.56 3.13 0.15
N VAL A 37 -1.50 2.66 0.81
CA VAL A 37 -1.11 1.25 0.84
C VAL A 37 -1.52 0.67 2.18
N TRP A 38 -2.26 -0.43 2.13
CA TRP A 38 -2.79 -1.13 3.29
C TRP A 38 -2.16 -2.51 3.43
N ARG A 39 -1.95 -2.93 4.68
CA ARG A 39 -1.55 -4.29 5.04
C ARG A 39 -2.51 -4.89 6.04
N GLN A 40 -2.96 -6.11 5.76
CA GLN A 40 -3.75 -6.93 6.67
C GLN A 40 -2.77 -7.64 7.63
N THR A 41 -2.84 -7.31 8.91
CA THR A 41 -1.91 -7.76 9.97
C THR A 41 -1.95 -9.25 10.30
N GLN A 42 -3.02 -9.96 9.94
CA GLN A 42 -3.27 -11.36 10.26
C GLN A 42 -3.08 -12.27 9.03
N THR A 43 -3.60 -11.88 7.87
CA THR A 43 -3.48 -12.67 6.63
C THR A 43 -2.27 -12.28 5.81
N GLY A 44 -1.74 -11.07 6.00
CA GLY A 44 -0.66 -10.55 5.18
C GLY A 44 -1.11 -10.00 3.83
N ASP A 45 -2.42 -9.90 3.58
CA ASP A 45 -2.96 -9.29 2.36
C ASP A 45 -2.47 -7.84 2.21
N VAL A 46 -2.22 -7.44 0.98
CA VAL A 46 -1.84 -6.07 0.60
C VAL A 46 -2.96 -5.51 -0.25
N ALA A 47 -3.45 -4.33 0.11
CA ALA A 47 -4.42 -3.58 -0.68
C ALA A 47 -3.89 -2.18 -0.99
N ALA A 48 -4.39 -1.59 -2.07
CA ALA A 48 -4.04 -0.24 -2.49
C ALA A 48 -5.31 0.53 -2.75
N TRP A 49 -5.42 1.73 -2.20
CA TRP A 49 -6.55 2.62 -2.43
C TRP A 49 -6.08 3.83 -3.23
N LEU A 50 -6.52 3.92 -4.48
CA LEU A 50 -6.29 5.09 -5.32
C LEU A 50 -7.28 6.20 -4.91
N MET A 51 -6.78 7.40 -4.69
CA MET A 51 -7.49 8.49 -4.03
C MET A 51 -7.69 9.70 -4.96
N ASP A 52 -8.85 10.34 -4.85
CA ASP A 52 -9.09 11.69 -5.37
C ASP A 52 -9.46 12.60 -4.19
N GLY A 53 -8.43 13.14 -3.52
CA GLY A 53 -8.61 13.87 -2.27
C GLY A 53 -9.17 12.98 -1.17
N VAL A 54 -10.44 13.18 -0.80
CA VAL A 54 -11.12 12.40 0.26
C VAL A 54 -12.02 11.29 -0.30
N THR A 55 -11.96 11.04 -1.61
CA THR A 55 -12.75 9.99 -2.28
C THR A 55 -11.85 8.83 -2.70
N VAL A 56 -12.28 7.60 -2.40
CA VAL A 56 -11.61 6.38 -2.89
C VAL A 56 -12.10 6.09 -4.31
N ARG A 57 -11.20 6.12 -5.30
CA ARG A 57 -11.50 5.78 -6.70
C ARG A 57 -11.51 4.27 -6.92
N GLN A 58 -10.53 3.57 -6.35
CA GLN A 58 -10.37 2.12 -6.42
C GLN A 58 -9.74 1.63 -5.12
N GLY A 59 -10.06 0.40 -4.69
CA GLY A 59 -9.51 -0.17 -3.47
C GLY A 59 -9.29 -1.69 -3.50
N PRO A 60 -8.64 -2.27 -4.52
CA PRO A 60 -8.48 -3.71 -4.61
C PRO A 60 -7.48 -4.27 -3.59
N VAL A 61 -7.63 -5.56 -3.29
CA VAL A 61 -6.54 -6.39 -2.78
C VAL A 61 -5.56 -6.63 -3.93
N VAL A 62 -4.34 -6.12 -3.80
CA VAL A 62 -3.24 -6.24 -4.76
C VAL A 62 -2.64 -7.65 -4.71
N SER A 63 -2.50 -8.20 -3.50
CA SER A 63 -1.98 -9.55 -3.29
C SER A 63 -2.54 -10.11 -1.98
N ALA A 64 -2.89 -11.38 -1.97
CA ALA A 64 -3.36 -12.06 -0.77
C ALA A 64 -2.23 -12.89 -0.16
N GLY A 65 -2.13 -12.96 1.17
CA GLY A 65 -1.27 -13.94 1.83
C GLY A 65 0.24 -13.69 1.73
N VAL A 66 0.69 -12.44 1.63
CA VAL A 66 2.14 -12.17 1.70
C VAL A 66 2.64 -12.50 3.10
N PRO A 67 3.65 -13.38 3.27
CA PRO A 67 4.13 -13.79 4.59
C PRO A 67 4.38 -12.60 5.52
N LEU A 68 3.91 -12.71 6.77
CA LEU A 68 4.02 -11.62 7.75
C LEU A 68 5.48 -11.30 8.14
N THR A 69 6.43 -12.18 7.82
CA THR A 69 7.87 -11.93 7.97
C THR A 69 8.41 -10.90 6.97
N TRP A 70 7.70 -10.65 5.88
CA TRP A 70 7.97 -9.56 4.95
C TRP A 70 7.17 -8.32 5.33
N GLN A 71 7.87 -7.23 5.62
CA GLN A 71 7.28 -5.94 5.95
C GLN A 71 7.55 -4.92 4.84
N ILE A 72 6.55 -4.10 4.53
CA ILE A 72 6.76 -2.92 3.67
C ILE A 72 7.47 -1.88 4.54
N VAL A 73 8.68 -1.49 4.14
CA VAL A 73 9.53 -0.55 4.89
C VAL A 73 9.77 0.76 4.15
N GLY A 74 9.37 0.84 2.89
CA GLY A 74 9.55 2.03 2.07
C GLY A 74 8.70 2.02 0.82
N LEU A 75 8.53 3.21 0.25
CA LEU A 75 7.80 3.49 -0.97
C LEU A 75 8.61 4.46 -1.82
N GLY A 76 8.76 4.19 -3.11
CA GLY A 76 9.44 5.09 -4.03
C GLY A 76 9.38 4.58 -5.46
N ASP A 77 9.55 5.48 -6.42
CA ASP A 77 9.67 5.14 -7.84
C ASP A 77 11.10 4.63 -8.09
N LEU A 78 11.28 3.30 -8.14
CA LEU A 78 12.59 2.66 -8.26
C LEU A 78 12.96 2.39 -9.72
N ASP A 79 11.98 2.25 -10.61
CA ASP A 79 12.21 1.99 -12.03
C ASP A 79 12.05 3.26 -12.92
N GLY A 80 11.65 4.38 -12.33
CA GLY A 80 11.59 5.69 -12.98
C GLY A 80 10.38 5.89 -13.87
N ASP A 81 9.30 5.11 -13.68
CA ASP A 81 8.11 5.16 -14.52
C ASP A 81 7.03 6.15 -14.05
N GLY A 82 7.33 6.91 -12.99
CA GLY A 82 6.46 7.90 -12.39
C GLY A 82 5.43 7.33 -11.41
N LYS A 83 5.48 6.03 -11.10
CA LYS A 83 4.61 5.36 -10.13
C LYS A 83 5.42 4.79 -8.98
N VAL A 84 4.77 4.59 -7.85
CA VAL A 84 5.44 4.15 -6.62
C VAL A 84 5.53 2.64 -6.51
N ASP A 85 6.76 2.16 -6.31
CA ASP A 85 7.10 0.78 -5.98
C ASP A 85 7.12 0.54 -4.47
N LEU A 86 6.99 -0.74 -4.07
CA LEU A 86 7.02 -1.13 -2.65
C LEU A 86 8.36 -1.77 -2.28
N ILE A 87 9.02 -1.23 -1.26
CA ILE A 87 10.26 -1.78 -0.71
C ILE A 87 9.93 -2.66 0.49
N TRP A 88 10.39 -3.90 0.41
CA TRP A 88 10.12 -4.95 1.38
C TRP A 88 11.39 -5.32 2.15
N ARG A 89 11.24 -5.63 3.44
CA ARG A 89 12.30 -6.18 4.28
C ARG A 89 11.84 -7.43 5.00
N GLN A 90 12.65 -8.48 4.93
CA GLN A 90 12.46 -9.73 5.66
C GLN A 90 13.02 -9.56 7.07
N ILE A 91 12.19 -9.69 8.10
CA ILE A 91 12.58 -9.37 9.49
C ILE A 91 13.54 -10.38 10.13
N GLN A 92 13.61 -11.61 9.62
CA GLN A 92 14.46 -12.69 10.14
C GLN A 92 15.82 -12.75 9.44
N THR A 93 15.86 -12.63 8.11
CA THR A 93 17.11 -12.68 7.34
C THR A 93 17.71 -11.30 7.07
N GLY A 94 16.90 -10.24 7.11
CA GLY A 94 17.31 -8.90 6.69
C GLY A 94 17.28 -8.68 5.18
N ASP A 95 16.82 -9.66 4.40
CA ASP A 95 16.72 -9.54 2.94
C ASP A 95 15.86 -8.34 2.56
N VAL A 96 16.26 -7.64 1.51
CA VAL A 96 15.51 -6.53 0.91
C VAL A 96 15.04 -6.95 -0.46
N ALA A 97 13.77 -6.72 -0.73
CA ALA A 97 13.15 -7.01 -2.01
C ALA A 97 12.27 -5.85 -2.44
N THR A 98 11.85 -5.84 -3.70
CA THR A 98 10.94 -4.82 -4.23
C THR A 98 9.78 -5.46 -4.97
N TRP A 99 8.64 -4.80 -4.93
CA TRP A 99 7.61 -4.95 -5.95
C TRP A 99 7.66 -3.72 -6.84
N LEU A 100 8.00 -3.93 -8.12
CA LEU A 100 7.72 -2.92 -9.12
C LEU A 100 6.23 -2.91 -9.38
N MET A 101 5.62 -1.73 -9.35
CA MET A 101 4.18 -1.53 -9.39
C MET A 101 3.77 -0.85 -10.70
N ASN A 102 2.49 -0.95 -11.00
CA ASN A 102 1.83 -0.12 -12.00
C ASN A 102 0.42 0.20 -11.48
N GLY A 103 0.30 1.27 -10.70
CA GLY A 103 -0.90 1.55 -9.92
C GLY A 103 -1.14 0.43 -8.90
N VAL A 104 -2.30 -0.21 -9.02
CA VAL A 104 -2.74 -1.30 -8.13
C VAL A 104 -2.31 -2.70 -8.60
N THR A 105 -1.40 -2.79 -9.56
CA THR A 105 -0.92 -4.07 -10.10
C THR A 105 0.57 -4.25 -9.83
N VAL A 106 0.99 -5.48 -9.56
CA VAL A 106 2.41 -5.82 -9.41
C VAL A 106 2.97 -6.14 -10.79
N LYS A 107 3.87 -5.30 -11.27
CA LYS A 107 4.60 -5.46 -12.54
C LYS A 107 5.71 -6.50 -12.42
N GLN A 108 6.45 -6.49 -11.30
CA GLN A 108 7.53 -7.45 -11.03
C GLN A 108 7.74 -7.67 -9.53
N ALA A 109 7.85 -8.92 -9.08
CA ALA A 109 8.09 -9.29 -7.67
C ALA A 109 9.09 -10.46 -7.56
N PRO A 110 10.41 -10.21 -7.55
CA PRO A 110 11.39 -11.28 -7.70
C PRO A 110 11.53 -12.21 -6.49
N ILE A 111 11.11 -11.82 -5.28
CA ILE A 111 11.40 -12.58 -4.04
C ILE A 111 10.20 -12.66 -3.06
N VAL A 112 9.31 -11.67 -3.07
CA VAL A 112 8.16 -11.62 -2.15
C VAL A 112 6.95 -12.25 -2.83
N ASN A 113 6.87 -13.58 -2.77
CA ASN A 113 5.69 -14.29 -3.24
C ASN A 113 4.75 -14.58 -2.08
N ALA A 114 3.48 -14.24 -2.27
CA ALA A 114 2.40 -14.92 -1.57
C ALA A 114 2.51 -16.42 -1.88
N SER A 115 2.33 -17.27 -0.87
CA SER A 115 2.16 -18.69 -1.11
C SER A 115 1.02 -18.86 -2.12
N LYS A 116 1.33 -19.31 -3.34
CA LYS A 116 0.30 -19.83 -4.26
C LYS A 116 -0.45 -20.89 -3.46
N VAL A 117 -1.68 -20.57 -3.06
CA VAL A 117 -2.60 -21.63 -2.64
C VAL A 117 -2.78 -22.51 -3.89
N PRO A 118 -2.54 -23.83 -3.80
CA PRO A 118 -2.72 -24.73 -4.93
C PRO A 118 -4.14 -24.66 -5.51
#